data_AF-A0A7J2UBI5-F1
#
_entry.id   AF-A0A7J2UBI5-F1
#
_cell.length_a   1.000
_cell.length_b   1.000
_cell.length_c   1.000
_cell.angle_alpha   90.00
_cell.angle_beta   90.00
_cell.angle_gamma   90.00
#
_symmetry.space_group_name_H-M   'P 1'
#
loop_
_entity.id
_entity.type
_entity.pdbx_description
1 polymer ?
#
loop_
_entity_poly.entity_id
_entity_poly.type
_entity_poly.pdbx_seq_one_letter_code
_entity_poly.pdbx_strand_id
1 'polypeptide(L)'
;MVLGPSFRRRCDDGLLPALERFDGLFFRVARKYLGSVKDVDVVVMVDDLTLVDGDTPLAYREPVGSEWGKQRFSKEVLEKARAFNEKFFEKKFRNGRYSVVYLAMGKQYAKALPDLAKFGVKVVFPTSGGPGPKAQALKQWILGVESVGDK
;
A
#
# COMPACT_ATOMS: atom_id res chain seq x y z
N MET A 1 4.41 -2.33 5.62
CA MET A 1 4.38 -1.69 4.28
C MET A 1 2.94 -1.48 3.85
N VAL A 2 2.65 -0.38 3.14
CA VAL A 2 1.33 -0.10 2.57
C VAL A 2 1.40 -0.09 1.05
N LEU A 3 0.61 -0.94 0.40
CA LEU A 3 0.42 -0.98 -1.04
C LEU A 3 -0.82 -0.15 -1.42
N GLY A 4 -0.67 0.74 -2.40
CA GLY A 4 -1.81 1.50 -2.95
C GLY A 4 -2.78 0.62 -3.74
N PRO A 5 -3.95 1.16 -4.13
CA PRO A 5 -4.95 0.40 -4.89
C PRO A 5 -4.42 -0.01 -6.27
N SER A 6 -5.00 -1.06 -6.85
CA SER A 6 -4.62 -1.55 -8.17
C SER A 6 -5.78 -1.84 -9.10
N PHE A 7 -5.59 -1.57 -10.40
CA PHE A 7 -6.64 -1.82 -11.41
C PHE A 7 -6.68 -3.30 -11.72
N ARG A 8 -5.48 -3.83 -12.01
CA ARG A 8 -5.25 -5.22 -12.32
C ARG A 8 -5.50 -6.02 -11.05
N ARG A 9 -6.31 -7.05 -11.19
CA ARG A 9 -6.70 -7.97 -10.13
C ARG A 9 -6.85 -9.36 -10.76
N ARG A 10 -6.58 -10.40 -9.99
CA ARG A 10 -6.82 -11.79 -10.38
C ARG A 10 -8.32 -12.05 -10.42
N CYS A 11 -8.80 -12.58 -11.55
CA CYS A 11 -10.21 -12.83 -11.82
C CYS A 11 -10.68 -14.22 -11.37
N ASP A 12 -9.81 -15.00 -10.73
CA ASP A 12 -10.17 -16.31 -10.21
C ASP A 12 -11.33 -16.21 -9.22
N ASP A 13 -12.26 -17.15 -9.36
CA ASP A 13 -13.39 -17.32 -8.45
C ASP A 13 -12.91 -17.69 -7.05
N GLY A 14 -13.64 -17.25 -6.04
CA GLY A 14 -13.33 -17.51 -4.63
C GLY A 14 -12.68 -16.33 -3.91
N LEU A 15 -12.19 -16.58 -2.69
CA LEU A 15 -11.55 -15.57 -1.85
C LEU A 15 -10.03 -15.67 -1.98
N LEU A 16 -9.37 -14.53 -2.20
CA LEU A 16 -7.91 -14.44 -2.21
C LEU A 16 -7.47 -13.40 -1.18
N PRO A 17 -6.35 -13.61 -0.48
CA PRO A 17 -5.70 -12.56 0.31
C PRO A 17 -5.58 -11.25 -0.47
N ALA A 18 -5.74 -10.10 0.16
CA ALA A 18 -5.67 -8.80 -0.51
C ALA A 18 -4.37 -8.62 -1.32
N LEU A 19 -3.23 -9.10 -0.80
CA LEU A 19 -1.95 -9.11 -1.50
C LEU A 19 -1.95 -9.98 -2.78
N GLU A 20 -2.70 -11.07 -2.79
CA GLU A 20 -2.83 -11.99 -3.92
C GLU A 20 -3.92 -11.56 -4.91
N ARG A 21 -4.98 -10.88 -4.42
CA ARG A 21 -6.11 -10.43 -5.24
C ARG A 21 -5.69 -9.37 -6.24
N PHE A 22 -4.89 -8.39 -5.85
CA PHE A 22 -4.45 -7.32 -6.75
C PHE A 22 -3.17 -7.72 -7.50
N ASP A 23 -3.03 -7.30 -8.76
CA ASP A 23 -1.93 -7.70 -9.65
C ASP A 23 -1.16 -6.51 -10.25
N GLY A 24 -1.16 -5.39 -9.54
CA GLY A 24 -0.34 -4.23 -9.89
C GLY A 24 1.16 -4.51 -9.87
N LEU A 25 1.94 -3.60 -10.47
CA LEU A 25 3.40 -3.67 -10.45
C LEU A 25 3.96 -3.85 -9.03
N PHE A 26 3.53 -3.03 -8.07
CA PHE A 26 4.00 -3.10 -6.69
C PHE A 26 3.56 -4.39 -5.97
N PHE A 27 2.37 -4.92 -6.28
CA PHE A 27 1.91 -6.20 -5.74
C PHE A 27 2.75 -7.36 -6.25
N ARG A 28 3.06 -7.39 -7.55
CA ARG A 28 3.95 -8.40 -8.15
C ARG A 28 5.36 -8.37 -7.54
N VAL A 29 5.89 -7.17 -7.32
CA VAL A 29 7.19 -6.99 -6.63
C VAL A 29 7.09 -7.49 -5.19
N ALA A 30 6.09 -7.05 -4.43
CA ALA A 30 5.90 -7.45 -3.05
C ALA A 30 5.82 -8.98 -2.92
N ARG A 31 4.93 -9.65 -3.66
CA ARG A 31 4.81 -11.12 -3.62
C ARG A 31 6.10 -11.85 -3.95
N LYS A 32 6.87 -11.34 -4.91
CA LYS A 32 8.12 -11.97 -5.33
C LYS A 32 9.19 -11.96 -4.23
N TYR A 33 9.26 -10.89 -3.43
CA TYR A 33 10.37 -10.68 -2.48
C TYR A 33 9.97 -10.79 -1.01
N LEU A 34 8.67 -10.79 -0.67
CA LEU A 34 8.23 -10.95 0.71
C LEU A 34 8.55 -12.33 1.29
N GLY A 35 8.57 -13.39 0.47
CA GLY A 35 8.95 -14.73 0.92
C GLY A 35 10.38 -14.84 1.46
N SER A 36 11.25 -13.86 1.15
CA SER A 36 12.63 -13.80 1.65
C SER A 36 12.79 -12.99 2.94
N VAL A 37 11.71 -12.45 3.52
CA VAL A 37 11.75 -11.65 4.76
C VAL A 37 10.68 -12.10 5.75
N LYS A 38 10.96 -12.00 7.06
CA LYS A 38 10.04 -12.46 8.12
C LYS A 38 9.33 -11.33 8.87
N ASP A 39 9.87 -10.10 8.83
CA ASP A 39 9.42 -9.00 9.69
C ASP A 39 8.78 -7.85 8.91
N VAL A 40 7.95 -8.18 7.92
CA VAL A 40 7.24 -7.18 7.11
C VAL A 40 5.76 -7.51 7.03
N ASP A 41 4.95 -6.74 7.75
CA ASP A 41 3.51 -6.75 7.55
C ASP A 41 3.14 -6.00 6.27
N VAL A 42 2.15 -6.54 5.55
CA VAL A 42 1.57 -5.92 4.37
C VAL A 42 0.19 -5.39 4.70
N VAL A 43 -0.05 -4.15 4.31
CA VAL A 43 -1.36 -3.49 4.34
C VAL A 43 -1.70 -3.07 2.92
N VAL A 44 -2.96 -3.24 2.53
CA VAL A 44 -3.45 -2.97 1.18
C VAL A 44 -4.53 -1.91 1.26
N MET A 45 -4.40 -0.86 0.43
CA MET A 45 -5.47 0.09 0.20
C MET A 45 -6.41 -0.44 -0.88
N VAL A 46 -7.70 -0.54 -0.57
CA VAL A 46 -8.73 -1.05 -1.47
C VAL A 46 -9.47 0.10 -2.18
N ASP A 47 -10.46 -0.25 -2.99
CA ASP A 47 -11.08 0.64 -3.99
C ASP A 47 -11.74 1.90 -3.38
N ASP A 48 -12.17 1.85 -2.11
CA ASP A 48 -12.75 3.00 -1.38
C ASP A 48 -11.71 3.80 -0.56
N LEU A 49 -10.41 3.56 -0.82
CA LEU A 49 -9.26 4.16 -0.14
C LEU A 49 -9.08 3.76 1.34
N THR A 50 -9.85 2.78 1.83
CA THR A 50 -9.64 2.20 3.15
C THR A 50 -8.54 1.15 3.14
N LEU A 51 -8.00 0.84 4.31
CA LEU A 51 -6.92 -0.12 4.50
C LEU A 51 -7.44 -1.46 5.05
N VAL A 52 -6.89 -2.54 4.51
CA VAL A 52 -7.06 -3.91 5.00
C VAL A 52 -5.71 -4.59 5.17
N ASP A 53 -5.64 -5.62 6.00
CA ASP A 53 -4.43 -6.44 6.12
C ASP A 53 -4.21 -7.24 4.83
N GLY A 54 -2.94 -7.50 4.48
CA GLY A 54 -2.57 -8.17 3.23
C GLY A 54 -3.11 -9.61 3.11
N ASP A 55 -3.40 -10.25 4.24
CA ASP A 55 -4.01 -11.57 4.36
C ASP A 55 -5.55 -11.54 4.34
N THR A 56 -6.17 -10.35 4.37
CA THR A 56 -7.63 -10.20 4.38
C THR A 56 -8.22 -10.86 3.13
N PRO A 57 -9.13 -11.84 3.28
CA PRO A 57 -9.74 -12.52 2.14
C PRO A 57 -10.70 -11.59 1.40
N LEU A 58 -10.44 -11.37 0.11
CA LEU A 58 -11.25 -10.55 -0.77
C LEU A 58 -11.83 -11.39 -1.92
N ALA A 59 -13.13 -11.25 -2.13
CA ALA A 59 -13.78 -11.71 -3.36
C ALA A 59 -13.31 -10.88 -4.57
N TYR A 60 -13.44 -11.45 -5.77
CA TYR A 60 -13.32 -10.64 -6.98
C TYR A 60 -14.42 -9.58 -7.00
N ARG A 61 -14.03 -8.36 -7.35
CA ARG A 61 -14.93 -7.24 -7.67
C ARG A 61 -14.41 -6.63 -8.95
N GLU A 62 -15.26 -6.12 -9.83
CA GLU A 62 -14.76 -5.39 -11.00
C GLU A 62 -14.12 -4.04 -10.62
N PRO A 63 -13.08 -3.59 -11.34
CA PRO A 63 -12.57 -2.25 -11.17
C PRO A 63 -13.60 -1.19 -11.51
N VAL A 64 -13.71 -0.19 -10.65
CA VAL A 64 -14.54 0.98 -10.92
C VAL A 64 -13.74 1.99 -11.74
N GLY A 65 -14.29 2.41 -12.88
CA GLY A 65 -13.68 3.38 -13.79
C GLY A 65 -12.77 2.75 -14.85
N SER A 66 -12.19 3.59 -15.72
CA SER A 66 -11.34 3.15 -16.83
C SER A 66 -9.86 3.03 -16.48
N GLU A 67 -9.36 3.90 -15.60
CA GLU A 67 -7.97 3.90 -15.12
C GLU A 67 -7.86 4.55 -13.74
N TRP A 68 -7.18 3.90 -12.78
CA TRP A 68 -6.94 4.46 -11.44
C TRP A 68 -6.16 5.78 -11.46
N GLY A 69 -5.20 5.93 -12.38
CA GLY A 69 -4.36 7.13 -12.48
C GLY A 69 -5.13 8.43 -12.78
N LYS A 70 -6.35 8.31 -13.32
CA LYS A 70 -7.21 9.44 -13.69
C LYS A 70 -8.33 9.70 -12.67
N GLN A 71 -8.48 8.84 -11.66
CA GLN A 71 -9.52 9.02 -10.65
C GLN A 71 -9.22 10.24 -9.79
N ARG A 72 -10.21 11.13 -9.70
CA ARG A 72 -10.22 12.27 -8.78
C ARG A 72 -11.16 11.93 -7.63
N PHE A 73 -10.63 11.98 -6.42
CA PHE A 73 -11.42 11.76 -5.21
C PHE A 73 -11.92 13.10 -4.69
N SER A 74 -13.20 13.16 -4.29
CA SER A 74 -13.72 14.33 -3.61
C SER A 74 -13.03 14.49 -2.26
N LYS A 75 -13.04 15.71 -1.73
CA LYS A 75 -12.52 16.00 -0.39
C LYS A 75 -13.20 15.14 0.68
N GLU A 76 -14.52 14.98 0.56
CA GLU A 76 -15.33 14.16 1.48
C GLU A 76 -14.90 12.68 1.48
N VAL A 77 -14.65 12.08 0.31
CA VAL A 77 -14.17 10.71 0.20
C VAL A 77 -12.80 10.56 0.88
N LEU A 78 -11.89 11.52 0.64
CA LEU A 78 -10.56 11.52 1.25
C LEU A 78 -10.61 11.67 2.77
N GLU A 79 -11.49 12.52 3.30
CA GLU A 79 -11.67 12.73 4.74
C GLU A 79 -12.24 11.49 5.43
N LYS A 80 -13.27 10.87 4.84
CA LYS A 80 -13.84 9.61 5.34
C LYS A 80 -12.81 8.48 5.36
N ALA A 81 -12.07 8.31 4.26
CA ALA A 81 -11.01 7.32 4.18
C ALA A 81 -9.88 7.59 5.18
N ARG A 82 -9.49 8.86 5.36
CA ARG A 82 -8.48 9.26 6.34
C ARG A 82 -8.88 8.90 7.77
N ALA A 83 -10.10 9.22 8.16
CA ALA A 83 -10.62 8.91 9.49
C ALA A 83 -10.68 7.39 9.74
N PHE A 84 -11.03 6.59 8.73
CA PHE A 84 -10.98 5.14 8.82
C PHE A 84 -9.54 4.63 8.97
N ASN A 85 -8.64 5.09 8.11
CA ASN A 85 -7.24 4.66 8.07
C ASN A 85 -6.48 5.06 9.34
N GLU A 86 -6.86 6.17 9.97
CA GLU A 86 -6.37 6.55 11.30
C GLU A 86 -6.67 5.49 12.35
N LYS A 87 -7.93 5.08 12.48
CA LYS A 87 -8.34 4.01 13.40
C LYS A 87 -7.65 2.68 13.08
N PHE A 88 -7.45 2.38 11.80
CA PHE A 88 -6.71 1.21 11.36
C PHE A 88 -5.28 1.23 11.90
N PHE A 89 -4.54 2.34 11.72
CA PHE A 89 -3.17 2.47 12.20
C PHE A 89 -3.07 2.55 13.72
N GLU A 90 -4.00 3.21 14.41
CA GLU A 90 -4.07 3.21 15.88
C GLU A 90 -4.13 1.78 16.43
N LYS A 91 -4.96 0.93 15.83
CA LYS A 91 -5.04 -0.49 16.20
C LYS A 91 -3.75 -1.23 15.85
N LYS A 92 -3.23 -1.02 14.64
CA LYS A 92 -2.04 -1.72 14.13
C LYS A 92 -0.79 -1.40 14.97
N PHE A 93 -0.59 -0.12 15.31
CA PHE A 93 0.61 0.38 15.98
C PHE A 93 0.55 0.34 17.51
N ARG A 94 -0.59 -0.05 18.10
CA ARG A 94 -0.81 -0.10 19.55
C ARG A 94 0.32 -0.79 20.33
N ASN A 95 0.95 -1.81 19.76
CA ASN A 95 1.98 -2.61 20.42
C ASN A 95 3.41 -2.12 20.18
N GLY A 96 3.61 -0.98 19.49
CA GLY A 96 4.95 -0.38 19.30
C GLY A 96 5.92 -1.20 18.43
N ARG A 97 5.45 -2.21 17.70
CA ARG A 97 6.31 -3.17 16.96
C ARG A 97 6.83 -2.65 15.62
N TYR A 98 6.41 -1.48 15.18
CA TYR A 98 6.76 -0.95 13.86
C TYR A 98 7.63 0.29 14.00
N SER A 99 8.81 0.26 13.39
CA SER A 99 9.71 1.40 13.32
C SER A 99 9.62 2.14 11.98
N VAL A 100 9.19 1.46 10.92
CA VAL A 100 9.18 1.98 9.54
C VAL A 100 7.89 1.63 8.81
N VAL A 101 7.30 2.62 8.13
CA VAL A 101 6.20 2.44 7.18
C VAL A 101 6.67 2.84 5.78
N TYR A 102 6.77 1.87 4.89
CA TYR A 102 7.00 2.12 3.47
C TYR A 102 5.68 2.30 2.72
N LEU A 103 5.56 3.37 1.94
CA LEU A 103 4.40 3.69 1.12
C LEU A 103 4.68 3.40 -0.37
N ALA A 104 4.13 2.30 -0.88
CA ALA A 104 4.20 1.90 -2.28
C ALA A 104 2.94 2.33 -3.04
N MET A 105 2.76 3.64 -3.22
CA MET A 105 1.56 4.21 -3.86
C MET A 105 1.84 5.55 -4.55
N GLY A 106 0.86 6.05 -5.31
CA GLY A 106 0.89 7.40 -5.85
C GLY A 106 0.53 8.48 -4.81
N LYS A 107 1.01 9.71 -5.01
CA LYS A 107 0.73 10.87 -4.13
C LYS A 107 -0.76 11.12 -3.91
N GLN A 108 -1.59 10.84 -4.92
CA GLN A 108 -3.04 11.03 -4.82
C GLN A 108 -3.71 10.11 -3.80
N TYR A 109 -3.24 8.86 -3.66
CA TYR A 109 -3.77 7.89 -2.70
C TYR A 109 -3.23 8.14 -1.29
N ALA A 110 -1.98 8.60 -1.19
CA ALA A 110 -1.38 8.97 0.09
C ALA A 110 -2.18 10.08 0.81
N LYS A 111 -2.97 10.90 0.08
CA LYS A 111 -3.88 11.90 0.68
C LYS A 111 -4.98 11.29 1.57
N ALA A 112 -5.30 10.02 1.37
CA ALA A 112 -6.26 9.27 2.18
C ALA A 112 -5.64 8.65 3.44
N LEU A 113 -4.32 8.77 3.63
CA LEU A 113 -3.67 8.35 4.87
C LEU A 113 -3.71 9.50 5.90
N PRO A 114 -3.77 9.18 7.20
CA PRO A 114 -3.52 10.17 8.24
C PRO A 114 -2.06 10.60 8.21
N ASP A 115 -1.72 11.64 8.98
CA ASP A 115 -0.33 11.90 9.31
C ASP A 115 0.20 10.71 10.10
N LEU A 116 1.12 9.95 9.50
CA LEU A 116 1.72 8.76 10.09
C LEU A 116 2.81 9.10 11.11
N ALA A 117 3.41 10.29 11.02
CA ALA A 117 4.51 10.69 11.89
C ALA A 117 4.07 10.76 13.36
N LYS A 118 2.79 11.08 13.61
CA LYS A 118 2.20 11.11 14.97
C LYS A 118 2.25 9.77 15.70
N PHE A 119 2.43 8.67 14.98
CA PHE A 119 2.56 7.33 15.57
C PHE A 119 4.01 6.96 15.91
N GLY A 120 4.97 7.88 15.77
CA GLY A 120 6.38 7.63 16.09
C GLY A 120 7.11 6.72 15.10
N VAL A 121 6.56 6.54 13.89
CA VAL A 121 7.13 5.68 12.84
C VAL A 121 7.85 6.51 11.78
N LYS A 122 8.97 5.99 11.25
CA LYS A 122 9.63 6.57 10.08
C LYS A 122 8.82 6.25 8.83
N VAL A 123 8.45 7.27 8.06
CA VAL A 123 7.75 7.07 6.78
C VAL A 123 8.74 7.11 5.63
N VAL A 124 8.77 6.05 4.82
CA VAL A 124 9.54 6.00 3.57
C VAL A 124 8.56 6.12 2.40
N PHE A 125 8.63 7.22 1.67
CA PHE A 125 7.75 7.49 0.54
C PHE A 125 8.54 7.94 -0.70
N PRO A 126 8.88 7.02 -1.62
CA PRO A 126 9.55 7.37 -2.88
C PRO A 126 8.59 8.18 -3.76
N THR A 127 8.77 9.50 -3.75
CA THR A 127 7.89 10.42 -4.48
C THR A 127 8.39 10.75 -5.88
N SER A 128 9.70 10.66 -6.11
CA SER A 128 10.37 10.88 -7.40
C SER A 128 10.37 9.63 -8.30
N GLY A 129 10.59 9.85 -9.60
CA GLY A 129 10.69 8.79 -10.60
C GLY A 129 9.35 8.20 -11.06
N GLY A 130 9.40 7.45 -12.17
CA GLY A 130 8.27 6.71 -12.71
C GLY A 130 7.98 5.40 -11.96
N PRO A 131 7.01 4.60 -12.43
CA PRO A 131 6.65 3.32 -11.81
C PRO A 131 7.83 2.33 -11.67
N GLY A 132 8.73 2.28 -12.65
CA GLY A 132 9.91 1.40 -12.64
C GLY A 132 10.90 1.71 -11.50
N PRO A 133 11.43 2.94 -11.40
CA PRO A 133 12.27 3.35 -10.27
C PRO A 133 11.62 3.11 -8.89
N LYS A 134 10.32 3.36 -8.76
CA LYS A 134 9.59 3.09 -7.50
C LYS A 134 9.49 1.59 -7.18
N ALA A 135 9.28 0.75 -8.20
CA ALA A 135 9.27 -0.69 -8.04
C ALA A 135 10.65 -1.23 -7.65
N GLN A 136 11.72 -0.64 -8.19
CA GLN A 136 13.09 -0.96 -7.78
C GLN A 136 13.35 -0.52 -6.33
N ALA A 137 12.95 0.70 -5.94
CA ALA A 137 13.07 1.17 -4.57
C ALA A 137 12.31 0.27 -3.59
N LEU A 138 11.12 -0.20 -3.98
CA LEU A 138 10.34 -1.15 -3.19
C LEU A 138 11.08 -2.47 -3.00
N LYS A 139 11.63 -3.03 -4.09
CA LYS A 139 12.46 -4.23 -4.02
C LYS A 139 13.64 -4.03 -3.05
N GLN A 140 14.41 -2.95 -3.21
CA GLN A 140 15.59 -2.70 -2.37
C GLN A 140 15.20 -2.55 -0.89
N TRP A 141 14.10 -1.82 -0.61
CA TRP A 141 13.58 -1.69 0.74
C TRP A 141 13.17 -3.03 1.36
N ILE A 142 12.46 -3.89 0.61
CA ILE A 142 12.11 -5.24 1.08
C ILE A 142 13.38 -6.04 1.39
N LEU A 143 14.38 -6.00 0.52
CA LEU A 143 15.62 -6.76 0.69
C LEU A 143 16.58 -6.18 1.74
N GLY A 144 16.23 -5.05 2.39
CA GLY A 144 17.10 -4.39 3.35
C GLY A 144 18.40 -3.85 2.74
N VAL A 145 18.46 -3.72 1.42
CA VAL A 145 19.62 -3.17 0.73
C VAL A 145 19.45 -1.66 0.73
N GLU A 146 20.32 -0.95 1.45
CA GLU A 146 20.33 0.51 1.42
C GLU A 146 20.50 0.97 -0.04
N SER A 147 19.51 1.71 -0.55
CA SER A 147 19.64 2.37 -1.83
C SER A 147 20.65 3.52 -1.68
N VAL A 148 21.88 3.27 -2.12
CA VAL A 148 22.83 4.33 -2.51
C VAL A 148 22.15 5.18 -3.58
N GLY A 149 21.76 6.41 -3.24
CA GLY A 149 21.23 7.34 -4.23
C GLY A 149 20.33 8.43 -3.68
N ASP A 150 20.82 9.21 -2.72
CA ASP A 150 20.58 10.65 -2.79
C ASP A 150 21.80 11.24 -3.52
N LYS A 151 21.59 11.68 -4.76
CA LYS A 151 22.37 12.70 -5.42
C LYS A 151 21.43 13.80 -5.83
#